data_AF-K9WPQ9-F1
#
_entry.id   AF-K9WPQ9-F1
#
_cell.length_a   1.000
_cell.length_b   1.000
_cell.length_c   1.000
_cell.angle_alpha   90.00
_cell.angle_beta   90.00
_cell.angle_gamma   90.00
#
_symmetry.space_group_name_H-M   'P 1'
#
loop_
_entity.id
_entity.type
_entity.pdbx_description
1 polymer ?
#
loop_
_entity_poly.entity_id
_entity_poly.type
_entity_poly.pdbx_seq_one_letter_code
_entity_poly.pdbx_strand_id
1 'polypeptide(L)' 'MSVEKGGESGRPLKWGERKARTTFSLTPWAIDELDKIAKRFNLSKSELIEQLTRGRFVLIPKEGETAEVIKKPSGGTSPL' A
#
# COMPACT_ATOMS: atom_id res chain seq x y z
N MET A 1 29.66 -9.03 3.00
CA MET A 1 28.23 -8.96 2.57
C MET A 1 27.85 -7.50 2.51
N SER A 2 27.72 -6.95 1.31
CA SER A 2 27.36 -5.55 1.07
C SER A 2 25.84 -5.41 1.10
N VAL A 3 25.30 -4.62 2.02
CA VAL A 3 23.86 -4.33 2.10
C VAL A 3 23.56 -3.07 1.30
N GLU A 4 22.87 -3.25 0.17
CA GLU A 4 22.49 -2.18 -0.74
C GLU A 4 21.50 -1.21 -0.08
N LYS A 5 21.72 0.09 -0.33
CA LYS A 5 20.89 1.18 0.19
C LYS A 5 19.49 1.07 -0.41
N GLY A 6 18.44 1.16 0.41
CA GLY A 6 17.06 1.31 -0.06
C GLY A 6 16.23 2.44 0.51
N GLY A 7 15.85 3.38 -0.36
CA GLY A 7 14.98 4.53 -0.13
C GLY A 7 14.67 5.26 -1.46
N GLU A 8 13.38 5.48 -1.69
CA GLU A 8 12.68 6.28 -2.75
C GLU A 8 12.91 5.98 -4.25
N SER A 9 13.76 5.03 -4.65
CA SER A 9 14.26 4.90 -6.05
C SER A 9 14.36 3.48 -6.62
N GLY A 10 13.48 2.55 -6.22
CA GLY A 10 13.56 1.16 -6.70
C GLY A 10 14.60 0.32 -5.93
N ARG A 11 14.58 0.45 -4.61
CA ARG A 11 15.51 -0.27 -3.74
C ARG A 11 14.76 -1.06 -2.66
N PRO A 12 15.24 -2.27 -2.28
CA PRO A 12 14.57 -3.11 -1.29
C PRO A 12 14.49 -2.41 0.07
N LEU A 13 13.32 -2.49 0.71
CA LEU A 13 13.10 -2.02 2.08
C LEU A 13 14.20 -2.60 2.97
N LYS A 14 14.98 -1.73 3.61
CA LYS A 14 16.13 -2.14 4.41
C LYS A 14 15.64 -2.99 5.58
N TRP A 15 16.30 -4.12 5.82
CA TRP A 15 16.23 -4.81 7.10
C TRP A 15 16.43 -3.79 8.24
N GLY A 16 15.41 -3.60 9.09
CA GLY A 16 15.43 -2.61 10.18
C GLY A 16 14.60 -1.32 9.98
N GLU A 17 13.83 -1.20 8.90
CA GLU A 17 12.88 -0.08 8.74
C GLU A 17 11.78 -0.12 9.80
N ARG A 18 11.58 1.01 10.50
CA ARG A 18 10.55 1.13 11.54
C ARG A 18 9.20 1.42 10.90
N LYS A 19 8.19 0.63 11.23
CA LYS A 19 6.81 0.92 10.85
C LYS A 19 6.39 2.29 11.38
N ALA A 20 5.93 3.17 10.51
CA ALA A 20 5.28 4.41 10.90
C ALA A 20 3.77 4.17 11.09
N ARG A 21 3.15 4.85 12.05
CA ARG A 21 1.69 4.83 12.20
C ARG A 21 1.07 5.75 11.15
N THR A 22 0.25 5.19 10.27
CA THR A 22 -0.49 5.93 9.24
C THR A 22 -1.97 5.62 9.38
N THR A 23 -2.81 6.65 9.19
CA THR A 23 -4.27 6.52 9.20
C THR A 23 -4.79 6.68 7.78
N PHE A 24 -5.74 5.84 7.39
CA PHE A 24 -6.45 5.92 6.11
C PHE A 24 -7.96 5.81 6.35
N SER A 25 -8.73 6.45 5.49
CA SER A 25 -10.20 6.37 5.51
C SER A 25 -10.66 5.31 4.52
N LEU A 26 -11.53 4.41 4.97
CA LEU A 26 -12.14 3.37 4.15
C LEU A 26 -13.64 3.32 4.46
N THR A 27 -14.44 2.82 3.52
CA THR A 27 -15.84 2.51 3.80
C THR A 27 -15.94 1.38 4.82
N PRO A 28 -16.99 1.32 5.66
CA PRO A 28 -17.18 0.23 6.61
C PRO A 28 -17.14 -1.15 5.94
N TRP A 29 -17.79 -1.27 4.78
CA TRP A 29 -17.77 -2.49 3.97
C TRP A 29 -16.34 -2.90 3.55
N ALA A 30 -15.51 -1.95 3.14
CA ALA A 30 -14.12 -2.24 2.76
C ALA A 30 -13.26 -2.69 3.95
N ILE A 31 -13.53 -2.15 5.15
CA ILE A 31 -12.86 -2.58 6.39
C ILE A 31 -13.22 -4.03 6.69
N ASP A 32 -14.49 -4.40 6.58
CA ASP A 32 -14.97 -5.76 6.82
C ASP A 32 -14.35 -6.77 5.84
N GLU A 33 -14.29 -6.44 4.55
CA GLU A 33 -13.63 -7.28 3.56
C GLU A 33 -12.12 -7.40 3.80
N LEU A 34 -11.46 -6.30 4.17
CA LEU A 34 -10.04 -6.31 4.52
C LEU A 34 -9.76 -7.25 5.70
N ASP A 35 -10.63 -7.24 6.72
CA ASP A 35 -10.51 -8.12 7.88
C ASP A 35 -10.73 -9.60 7.53
N LYS A 36 -11.67 -9.91 6.62
CA LYS A 36 -11.88 -11.29 6.14
C LYS A 36 -10.65 -11.81 5.39
N ILE A 37 -10.08 -11.00 4.50
CA ILE A 37 -8.88 -11.37 3.74
C ILE A 37 -7.70 -11.56 4.70
N ALA A 38 -7.47 -10.62 5.62
CA ALA A 38 -6.39 -10.71 6.59
C ALA A 38 -6.47 -12.00 7.42
N LYS A 39 -7.67 -12.36 7.91
CA LYS A 39 -7.92 -13.62 8.62
C LYS A 39 -7.62 -14.85 7.76
N ARG A 40 -8.05 -14.85 6.49
CA ARG A 40 -7.81 -15.96 5.55
C ARG A 40 -6.32 -16.28 5.36
N PHE A 41 -5.47 -15.26 5.39
CA PHE A 41 -4.01 -15.41 5.24
C PHE A 41 -3.27 -15.42 6.59
N ASN A 42 -3.97 -15.40 7.71
CA ASN A 42 -3.40 -15.29 9.06
C ASN A 42 -2.43 -14.10 9.20
N LEU A 43 -2.81 -12.95 8.62
CA LEU A 43 -2.06 -11.70 8.65
C LEU A 43 -2.81 -10.65 9.47
N SER A 44 -2.07 -9.66 9.96
CA SER A 44 -2.70 -8.41 10.42
C SER A 44 -3.09 -7.55 9.20
N LYS A 45 -4.02 -6.59 9.39
CA LYS A 45 -4.38 -5.64 8.33
C LYS A 45 -3.18 -4.88 7.77
N SER A 46 -2.28 -4.41 8.65
CA SER A 46 -1.08 -3.67 8.22
C SER A 46 -0.11 -4.55 7.45
N GLU A 47 0.05 -5.82 7.86
CA GLU A 47 0.88 -6.77 7.15
C GLU A 47 0.29 -7.09 5.77
N LEU A 48 -1.02 -7.32 5.68
CA LEU A 48 -1.69 -7.52 4.40
C LEU A 48 -1.45 -6.35 3.43
N ILE A 49 -1.58 -5.11 3.90
CA ILE A 49 -1.32 -3.91 3.08
C ILE A 49 0.15 -3.83 2.65
N GLU A 50 1.11 -4.14 3.54
CA GLU A 50 2.52 -4.18 3.16
C GLU A 50 2.83 -5.26 2.13
N GLN A 51 2.22 -6.44 2.26
CA GLN A 51 2.41 -7.51 1.29
C GLN A 51 1.81 -7.18 -0.07
N LEU A 52 0.68 -6.45 -0.10
CA LEU A 52 0.08 -5.90 -1.32
C LEU A 52 1.05 -4.94 -2.02
N THR A 53 1.64 -3.99 -1.28
CA THR A 53 2.59 -3.02 -1.87
C THR A 53 3.93 -3.63 -2.25
N ARG A 54 4.33 -4.73 -1.61
CA ARG A 54 5.53 -5.53 -1.98
C ARG A 54 5.31 -6.44 -3.20
N GLY A 55 4.13 -6.40 -3.82
CA GLY A 55 3.81 -7.22 -5.00
C GLY A 55 3.66 -8.71 -4.71
N ARG A 56 3.43 -9.10 -3.44
CA ARG A 56 3.14 -10.50 -3.08
C ARG A 56 1.70 -10.91 -3.41
N PHE A 57 0.87 -9.94 -3.76
CA PHE A 57 -0.48 -10.13 -4.27
C PHE A 57 -0.59 -9.50 -5.66
N VAL A 58 -1.36 -10.15 -6.54
CA VAL A 58 -1.67 -9.63 -7.87
C VAL A 58 -3.06 -9.01 -7.82
N LEU A 59 -3.16 -7.72 -8.14
CA LEU A 59 -4.45 -7.07 -8.36
C LEU A 59 -4.93 -7.43 -9.77
N ILE A 60 -6.06 -8.12 -9.84
CA ILE A 60 -6.68 -8.48 -11.11
C ILE A 60 -7.73 -7.39 -11.40
N PRO A 61 -7.56 -6.54 -12.42
CA PRO A 61 -8.58 -5.59 -12.81
C PRO A 61 -9.83 -6.37 -13.23
N LYS A 62 -11.01 -5.88 -12.84
CA LYS A 62 -12.25 -6.42 -13.39
C LYS A 62 -12.29 -6.08 -14.88
N GLU A 63 -12.80 -7.00 -15.69
CA GLU A 63 -12.92 -6.79 -17.14
C GLU A 63 -13.66 -5.48 -17.42
N GLY A 64 -13.06 -4.62 -18.25
CA GLY A 64 -13.61 -3.31 -18.61
C GLY A 64 -13.20 -2.14 -17.72
N GLU A 65 -12.54 -2.36 -16.57
CA GLU A 65 -11.99 -1.29 -15.74
C GLU A 65 -10.52 -1.04 -16.10
N THR A 66 -10.25 -0.05 -16.95
CA THR A 66 -8.89 0.51 -17.05
C THR A 66 -8.66 1.43 -15.87
N ALA A 67 -7.51 1.30 -15.20
CA ALA A 67 -7.10 2.25 -14.18
C ALA A 67 -6.88 3.61 -14.86
N GLU A 68 -7.87 4.50 -14.81
CA GLU A 68 -7.61 5.90 -15.09
C GLU A 68 -6.56 6.37 -14.09
N VAL A 69 -5.37 6.74 -14.59
CA VAL A 69 -4.35 7.36 -13.77
C VAL A 69 -4.97 8.62 -13.20
N ILE A 70 -5.29 8.60 -11.91
CA ILE A 70 -5.73 9.78 -11.17
C ILE A 70 -4.56 10.77 -11.25
N LYS A 71 -4.62 11.70 -12.21
CA LYS A 71 -3.69 12.82 -12.27
C LYS A 71 -3.87 13.58 -10.96
N LYS A 72 -2.86 13.53 -10.08
CA LYS A 72 -2.81 14.43 -8.93
C LYS A 72 -3.05 15.85 -9.46
N PRO A 73 -3.99 16.63 -8.92
CA PRO A 73 -4.10 18.03 -9.32
C PRO A 73 -2.75 18.71 -9.06
N SER A 74 -2.15 19.22 -10.13
CA SER A 74 -0.93 20.00 -10.08
C SER A 74 -1.19 21.29 -9.32
N GLY A 75 -0.50 21.48 -8.19
CA GLY A 75 -0.27 22.79 -7.59
C GLY A 75 -1.48 23.46 -6.95
N GLY A 76 -1.61 23.32 -5.63
CA GLY A 76 -2.27 24.30 -4.78
C GLY A 76 -1.23 24.84 -3.82
N THR A 77 -0.70 26.04 -4.09
CA THR A 77 0.13 26.80 -3.15
C THR A 77 -0.70 27.05 -1.89
N SER A 78 -0.32 26.46 -0.75
CA SER A 78 -0.85 26.91 0.54
C SER A 78 -0.27 28.30 0.83
N PRO A 79 -1.10 29.34 1.03
CA PRO A 79 -0.62 30.55 1.68
C PRO A 79 -0.37 30.24 3.17
N LEU A 80 0.73 30.80 3.67
CA LEU A 80 1.18 30.78 5.06
C LEU A 80 0.14 31.39 6.00
#